data_AF-M5FXA4-F1
#
_entry.id   AF-M5FXA4-F1
#
_cell.length_a   1.000
_cell.length_b   1.000
_cell.length_c   1.000
_cell.angle_alpha   90.00
_cell.angle_beta   90.00
_cell.angle_gamma   90.00
#
_symmetry.space_group_name_H-M   'P 1'
#
loop_
_entity.id
_entity.type
_entity.pdbx_description
1 polymer ?
#
loop_
_entity_poly.entity_id
_entity_poly.type
_entity_poly.pdbx_seq_one_letter_code
_entity_poly.pdbx_strand_id
1 'polypeptide(L)'
;MILAAPGKLLATGSPVHLKLTLGDGYIINLHRASEAEDEKGHVIRLNSKEPGAVARVLRIIEDRKIELGITRYDVHASSLEDVFLGLMIRTSVQAMVYSNGLTPLGLWLGLLFEIPSIVIISSIISLVFAYGQESPQFYHTGILWVILTLYGMTAALFSFCVTLFITSGLAAFAIVAGYQVIIFLLYTAAYLLTLTFQLSANNSQTLTAVHFAMALLSPIVSVVRAAFVSVNLFNLLCDGTGNYTTSPPGDVLKFGGPIVYLIVYGILCFALLIGIDSGFFTTPKLLNLLRRRIRFGTATPPERETGADVLVEAKRVRASNDALRVIGLSKHFASMTIPAVDDVSFGVNAERMALLGPNGAGKTTTFNMIVRGSIFRGTGIILRL
;
A
#
# COMPACT_ATOMS: atom_id res chain seq x y z
N MET A 1 19.88 0.67 17.01
CA MET A 1 19.16 1.18 15.82
C MET A 1 18.81 -0.01 14.94
N ILE A 2 17.53 -0.23 14.64
CA ILE A 2 17.04 -1.30 13.77
C ILE A 2 16.70 -0.67 12.41
N LEU A 3 17.37 -1.13 11.37
CA LEU A 3 17.19 -0.67 9.99
C LEU A 3 16.63 -1.83 9.16
N ALA A 4 15.51 -1.61 8.47
CA ALA A 4 15.14 -2.47 7.37
C ALA A 4 15.74 -1.94 6.08
N ALA A 5 16.16 -2.85 5.22
CA ALA A 5 16.37 -2.49 3.82
C ALA A 5 15.06 -1.92 3.26
N PRO A 6 15.06 -0.83 2.46
CA PRO A 6 16.20 -0.19 1.81
C PRO A 6 16.65 1.09 2.55
N GLY A 7 16.96 0.99 3.86
CA GLY A 7 17.36 2.13 4.69
C GLY A 7 16.21 2.78 5.45
N LYS A 8 15.07 2.08 5.57
CA LYS A 8 13.96 2.53 6.42
C LYS A 8 14.36 2.31 7.87
N LEU A 9 14.53 3.40 8.60
CA LEU A 9 14.70 3.40 10.04
C LEU A 9 13.45 2.81 10.68
N LEU A 10 13.56 1.58 11.19
CA LEU A 10 12.43 0.90 11.79
C LEU A 10 12.26 1.27 13.25
N ALA A 11 13.39 1.38 13.98
CA ALA A 11 13.37 1.81 15.36
C ALA A 11 14.73 2.35 15.81
N THR A 12 14.73 3.37 16.67
CA THR A 12 15.93 3.91 17.32
C THR A 12 15.77 3.91 18.83
N GLY A 13 16.90 3.85 19.53
CA GLY A 13 16.93 3.78 20.99
C GLY A 13 17.79 2.64 21.51
N SER A 14 17.98 2.64 22.82
CA SER A 14 18.67 1.58 23.54
C SER A 14 17.86 0.27 23.49
N PRO A 15 18.50 -0.90 23.66
CA PRO A 15 17.81 -2.19 23.76
C PRO A 15 16.64 -2.19 24.76
N VAL A 16 16.80 -1.48 25.89
CA VAL A 16 15.79 -1.32 26.93
C VAL A 16 14.62 -0.47 26.43
N HIS A 17 14.91 0.65 25.78
CA HIS A 17 13.88 1.52 25.19
C HIS A 17 13.06 0.81 24.12
N LEU A 18 13.71 0.00 23.27
CA LEU A 18 13.05 -0.76 22.21
C LEU A 18 12.14 -1.86 22.78
N LYS A 19 12.58 -2.58 23.81
CA LYS A 19 11.72 -3.57 24.50
C LYS A 19 10.51 -2.93 25.17
N LEU A 20 10.67 -1.77 25.79
CA LEU A 20 9.56 -1.04 26.42
C LEU A 20 8.57 -0.48 25.38
N THR A 21 9.05 0.09 24.29
CA THR A 21 8.20 0.74 23.28
C THR A 21 7.55 -0.26 22.32
N LEU A 22 8.30 -1.28 21.87
CA LEU A 22 7.93 -2.16 20.76
C LEU A 22 7.76 -3.63 21.17
N GLY A 23 8.15 -4.03 22.38
CA GLY A 23 7.88 -5.37 22.90
C GLY A 23 6.45 -5.54 23.39
N ASP A 24 5.95 -6.77 23.30
CA ASP A 24 4.62 -7.17 23.76
C ASP A 24 4.51 -7.28 25.31
N GLY A 25 5.55 -6.87 26.04
CA GLY A 25 5.57 -6.87 27.50
C GLY A 25 6.08 -8.19 28.10
N TYR A 26 5.47 -8.62 29.20
CA TYR A 26 5.84 -9.84 29.92
C TYR A 26 4.85 -10.97 29.60
N ILE A 27 5.38 -12.11 29.17
CA ILE A 27 4.60 -13.31 28.92
C ILE A 27 4.68 -14.18 30.17
N ILE A 28 3.54 -14.58 30.72
CA ILE A 28 3.47 -15.51 31.85
C ILE A 28 2.88 -16.83 31.34
N ASN A 29 3.70 -17.87 31.38
CA ASN A 29 3.26 -19.24 31.10
C ASN A 29 2.78 -19.86 32.41
N LEU A 30 1.54 -20.34 32.45
CA LEU A 30 0.98 -21.02 33.60
C LEU A 30 0.84 -22.52 33.29
N HIS A 31 1.36 -23.35 34.18
CA HIS A 31 1.24 -24.80 34.10
C HIS A 31 0.25 -25.28 35.16
N ARG A 32 -0.73 -26.10 34.78
CA ARG A 32 -1.77 -26.63 35.68
C ARG A 32 -1.56 -28.14 35.89
N ALA A 33 -1.92 -28.65 37.07
CA ALA A 33 -1.68 -30.05 37.45
C ALA A 33 -2.42 -31.11 36.61
N SER A 34 -3.36 -30.73 35.73
CA SER A 34 -4.26 -31.65 35.02
C SER A 34 -3.88 -31.92 33.56
N GLU A 35 -2.82 -31.31 33.05
CA GLU A 35 -2.38 -31.51 31.67
C GLU A 35 -1.17 -32.43 31.67
N ALA A 36 -1.27 -33.55 30.94
CA ALA A 36 -0.20 -34.51 30.75
C ALA A 36 1.07 -33.80 30.23
N GLU A 37 2.25 -34.35 30.53
CA GLU A 37 3.59 -33.78 30.27
C GLU A 37 3.86 -33.28 28.83
N ASP A 38 2.96 -33.52 27.87
CA ASP A 38 3.08 -33.13 26.46
C ASP A 38 2.10 -32.05 25.95
N GLU A 39 1.14 -31.56 26.77
CA GLU A 39 0.29 -30.43 26.35
C GLU A 39 0.86 -29.07 26.81
N LYS A 40 1.06 -28.18 25.83
CA LYS A 40 1.56 -26.81 26.03
C LYS A 40 0.67 -26.09 27.05
N GLY A 41 1.20 -25.86 28.25
CA GLY A 41 0.51 -25.14 29.32
C GLY A 41 -0.12 -23.83 28.85
N HIS A 42 -1.18 -23.39 29.53
CA HIS A 42 -1.96 -22.22 29.15
C HIS A 42 -1.12 -20.94 29.21
N VAL A 43 -0.84 -20.36 28.03
CA VAL A 43 -0.03 -19.13 27.88
C VAL A 43 -0.93 -17.91 28.06
N ILE A 44 -0.78 -17.20 29.19
CA ILE A 44 -1.44 -15.92 29.40
C ILE A 44 -0.47 -14.80 29.04
N ARG A 45 -0.74 -14.14 27.91
CA ARG A 45 0.01 -12.96 27.48
C ARG A 45 -0.50 -11.72 28.23
N LEU A 46 0.29 -11.24 29.19
CA LEU A 46 0.02 -9.95 29.81
C LEU A 46 0.63 -8.86 28.94
N ASN A 47 -0.22 -8.16 28.19
CA ASN A 47 0.19 -6.99 27.39
C ASN A 47 0.41 -5.76 28.28
N SER A 48 1.12 -5.93 29.40
CA SER A 48 1.44 -4.86 30.35
C SER A 48 2.94 -4.64 30.38
N LYS A 49 3.32 -3.38 30.13
CA LYS A 49 4.71 -2.92 30.07
C LYS A 49 5.22 -2.40 31.42
N GLU A 50 4.32 -2.25 32.39
CA GLU A 50 4.61 -1.71 33.70
C GLU A 50 5.03 -2.82 34.68
N PRO A 51 6.27 -2.80 35.22
CA PRO A 51 6.74 -3.82 36.15
C PRO A 51 5.86 -3.93 37.40
N GLY A 52 5.29 -2.81 37.85
CA GLY A 52 4.38 -2.77 39.00
C GLY A 52 3.06 -3.50 38.74
N ALA A 53 2.53 -3.43 37.52
CA ALA A 53 1.32 -4.17 37.14
C ALA A 53 1.59 -5.68 37.07
N VAL A 54 2.73 -6.08 36.50
CA VAL A 54 3.13 -7.50 36.45
C VAL A 54 3.36 -8.05 37.85
N ALA A 55 4.00 -7.28 38.75
CA ALA A 55 4.19 -7.68 40.14
C ALA A 55 2.87 -7.86 40.90
N ARG A 56 1.86 -7.01 40.65
CA ARG A 56 0.51 -7.18 41.22
C ARG A 56 -0.15 -8.47 40.73
N VAL A 57 -0.05 -8.75 39.43
CA VAL A 57 -0.63 -9.97 38.84
C VAL A 57 0.08 -11.22 39.38
N LEU A 58 1.41 -11.21 39.48
CA LEU A 58 2.17 -12.31 40.07
C LEU A 58 1.81 -12.56 41.54
N ARG A 59 1.58 -11.50 42.33
CA ARG A 59 1.08 -11.64 43.71
C ARG A 59 -0.29 -12.31 43.75
N ILE A 60 -1.22 -11.91 42.89
CA ILE A 60 -2.56 -12.52 42.82
C ILE A 60 -2.46 -14.00 42.43
N ILE A 61 -1.56 -14.35 41.50
CA ILE A 61 -1.32 -15.72 41.08
C ILE A 61 -0.75 -16.56 42.23
N GLU A 62 0.18 -16.01 43.02
CA GLU A 62 0.75 -16.71 44.18
C GLU A 62 -0.28 -16.86 45.31
N ASP A 63 -1.02 -15.80 45.63
CA ASP A 63 -2.04 -15.80 46.70
C ASP A 63 -3.20 -16.78 46.40
N ARG A 64 -3.55 -16.96 45.12
CA ARG A 64 -4.63 -17.86 44.67
C ARG A 64 -4.13 -19.11 43.95
N LYS A 65 -2.86 -19.48 44.13
CA LYS A 65 -2.22 -20.60 43.40
C LYS A 65 -2.96 -21.92 43.57
N ILE A 66 -3.41 -22.21 44.79
CA ILE A 66 -4.11 -23.45 45.16
C ILE A 66 -5.53 -23.46 44.58
N GLU A 67 -6.24 -22.33 44.62
CA GLU A 67 -7.60 -22.18 44.06
C GLU A 67 -7.59 -22.31 42.53
N LEU A 68 -6.54 -21.80 41.88
CA LEU A 68 -6.38 -21.83 40.41
C LEU A 68 -5.76 -23.14 39.89
N GLY A 69 -5.27 -24.01 40.79
CA GLY A 69 -4.64 -25.29 40.44
C GLY A 69 -3.31 -25.17 39.69
N ILE A 70 -2.60 -24.06 39.83
CA ILE A 70 -1.36 -23.75 39.10
C ILE A 70 -0.18 -24.45 39.80
N THR A 71 0.54 -25.31 39.10
CA THR A 71 1.72 -26.02 39.62
C THR A 71 2.98 -25.17 39.48
N ARG A 72 3.17 -24.56 38.30
CA ARG A 72 4.35 -23.76 37.97
C ARG A 72 3.96 -22.57 37.10
N TYR A 73 4.71 -21.48 37.23
CA TYR A 73 4.65 -20.38 36.27
C TYR A 73 6.06 -19.99 35.84
N ASP A 74 6.21 -19.64 34.56
CA ASP A 74 7.46 -19.09 34.02
C ASP A 74 7.17 -17.70 33.43
N VAL A 75 8.01 -16.71 33.76
CA VAL A 75 7.86 -15.33 33.28
C VAL A 75 8.98 -15.03 32.29
N HIS A 76 8.59 -14.72 31.05
CA HIS A 76 9.52 -14.30 30.01
C HIS A 76 9.25 -12.85 29.64
N ALA A 77 10.27 -11.99 29.75
CA ALA A 77 10.20 -10.68 29.13
C ALA A 77 10.40 -10.83 27.62
N SER A 78 9.67 -10.05 26.81
CA SER A 78 9.87 -10.01 25.36
C SER A 78 11.37 -9.84 25.01
N SER A 79 11.92 -10.81 24.27
CA SER A 79 13.32 -10.77 23.88
C SER A 79 13.54 -9.72 22.78
N LEU A 80 14.79 -9.32 22.56
CA LEU A 80 15.08 -8.38 21.47
C LEU A 80 14.87 -9.06 20.10
N GLU A 81 14.98 -10.39 20.05
CA GLU A 81 14.69 -11.23 18.89
C GLU A 81 13.20 -11.24 18.57
N ASP A 82 12.32 -11.34 19.57
CA ASP A 82 10.87 -11.27 19.38
C ASP A 82 10.43 -9.90 18.87
N VAL A 83 11.00 -8.83 19.42
CA VAL A 83 10.79 -7.45 18.94
C VAL A 83 11.26 -7.33 17.49
N PHE A 84 12.43 -7.87 17.16
CA PHE A 84 12.99 -7.83 15.82
C PHE A 84 12.17 -8.67 14.83
N LEU A 85 11.75 -9.87 15.20
CA LEU A 85 10.88 -10.75 14.41
C LEU A 85 9.52 -10.12 14.18
N GLY A 86 8.89 -9.53 15.20
CA GLY A 86 7.63 -8.81 15.05
C GLY A 86 7.75 -7.61 14.10
N LEU A 87 8.84 -6.86 14.18
CA LEU A 87 9.15 -5.78 13.25
C LEU A 87 9.43 -6.28 11.82
N MET A 88 10.14 -7.39 11.70
CA MET A 88 10.39 -8.01 10.40
C MET A 88 9.09 -8.51 9.79
N ILE A 89 8.28 -9.31 10.49
CA ILE A 89 7.00 -9.84 9.98
C ILE A 89 6.08 -8.71 9.48
N ARG A 90 5.95 -7.60 10.22
CA ARG A 90 5.13 -6.45 9.78
C ARG A 90 5.66 -5.73 8.54
N THR A 91 6.95 -5.83 8.24
CA THR A 91 7.59 -5.15 7.11
C THR A 91 7.96 -6.09 5.96
N SER A 92 7.93 -7.40 6.21
CA SER A 92 8.41 -8.44 5.30
C SER A 92 7.32 -9.09 4.49
N VAL A 93 6.02 -8.94 4.78
CA VAL A 93 4.98 -9.59 3.95
C VAL A 93 5.08 -9.15 2.49
N GLN A 94 5.21 -7.84 2.23
CA GLN A 94 5.42 -7.35 0.86
C GLN A 94 6.79 -7.78 0.30
N ALA A 95 7.87 -7.70 1.09
CA ALA A 95 9.20 -8.06 0.62
C ALA A 95 9.37 -9.57 0.34
N MET A 96 8.68 -10.42 1.11
CA MET A 96 8.62 -11.88 0.96
C MET A 96 7.78 -12.28 -0.25
N VAL A 97 6.66 -11.58 -0.49
CA VAL A 97 5.84 -11.74 -1.70
C VAL A 97 6.65 -11.40 -2.94
N TYR A 98 7.38 -10.28 -2.94
CA TYR A 98 8.28 -9.92 -4.05
C TYR A 98 9.45 -10.90 -4.22
N SER A 99 10.03 -11.44 -3.14
CA SER A 99 11.10 -12.45 -3.24
C SER A 99 10.61 -13.81 -3.75
N ASN A 100 9.32 -14.11 -3.61
CA ASN A 100 8.67 -15.31 -4.17
C ASN A 100 8.33 -15.16 -5.67
N GLY A 101 8.72 -14.06 -6.33
CA GLY A 101 8.50 -13.86 -7.76
C GLY A 101 7.06 -13.48 -8.13
N LEU A 102 6.22 -13.12 -7.16
CA LEU A 102 4.90 -12.57 -7.46
C LEU A 102 5.05 -11.21 -8.14
N THR A 103 4.50 -11.10 -9.34
CA THR A 103 4.49 -9.87 -10.11
C THR A 103 3.68 -8.79 -9.38
N PRO A 104 3.97 -7.48 -9.59
CA PRO A 104 3.14 -6.39 -9.05
C PRO A 104 1.65 -6.58 -9.37
N LEU A 105 1.34 -7.18 -10.53
CA LEU A 105 -0.02 -7.51 -10.96
C LEU A 105 -0.71 -8.54 -10.03
N GLY A 106 0.04 -9.50 -9.49
CA GLY A 106 -0.46 -10.45 -8.48
C GLY A 106 -0.81 -9.79 -7.14
N LEU A 107 -0.15 -8.68 -6.81
CA LEU A 107 -0.47 -7.89 -5.61
C LEU A 107 -1.77 -7.08 -5.81
N TRP A 108 -1.98 -6.56 -7.02
CA TRP A 108 -3.21 -5.85 -7.38
C TRP A 108 -4.43 -6.78 -7.58
N LEU A 109 -4.24 -8.09 -7.81
CA LEU A 109 -5.32 -9.09 -7.70
C LEU A 109 -5.94 -9.13 -6.31
N GLY A 110 -5.24 -8.67 -5.27
CA GLY A 110 -5.83 -8.47 -3.94
C GLY A 110 -7.02 -7.51 -3.93
N LEU A 111 -7.10 -6.58 -4.89
CA LEU A 111 -8.27 -5.71 -5.08
C LEU A 111 -9.53 -6.50 -5.45
N LEU A 112 -9.39 -7.68 -6.07
CA LEU A 112 -10.53 -8.55 -6.38
C LEU A 112 -11.22 -9.06 -5.11
N PHE A 113 -10.50 -9.15 -3.99
CA PHE A 113 -11.06 -9.58 -2.71
C PHE A 113 -12.07 -8.57 -2.14
N GLU A 114 -11.97 -7.30 -2.52
CA GLU A 114 -12.91 -6.25 -2.10
C GLU A 114 -14.19 -6.23 -2.94
N ILE A 115 -14.21 -6.86 -4.12
CA ILE A 115 -15.37 -6.83 -5.02
C ILE A 115 -16.63 -7.44 -4.38
N PRO A 116 -16.58 -8.61 -3.71
CA PRO A 116 -17.77 -9.19 -3.07
C PRO A 116 -18.39 -8.28 -2.02
N SER A 117 -17.59 -7.64 -1.16
CA SER A 117 -18.10 -6.75 -0.11
C SER A 117 -18.78 -5.52 -0.72
N ILE A 118 -18.18 -4.93 -1.77
CA ILE A 118 -18.75 -3.81 -2.52
C ILE A 118 -20.08 -4.20 -3.17
N VAL A 119 -20.15 -5.37 -3.82
CA VAL A 119 -21.38 -5.86 -4.47
C VAL A 119 -22.48 -6.11 -3.44
N ILE A 120 -22.16 -6.70 -2.29
CA ILE A 120 -23.13 -6.94 -1.22
C ILE A 120 -23.71 -5.62 -0.71
N ILE A 121 -22.85 -4.66 -0.35
CA ILE A 121 -23.29 -3.34 0.15
C ILE A 121 -24.15 -2.62 -0.90
N SER A 122 -23.71 -2.60 -2.15
CA SER A 122 -24.43 -1.95 -3.26
C SER A 122 -25.80 -2.60 -3.51
N SER A 123 -25.87 -3.93 -3.37
CA SER A 123 -27.11 -4.70 -3.51
C SER A 123 -28.08 -4.41 -2.37
N ILE A 124 -27.59 -4.33 -1.13
CA ILE A 124 -28.42 -3.98 0.04
C ILE A 124 -29.01 -2.57 -0.14
N ILE A 125 -28.19 -1.58 -0.51
CA ILE A 125 -28.65 -0.21 -0.75
C ILE A 125 -29.72 -0.17 -1.86
N SER A 126 -29.47 -0.88 -2.96
CA SER A 126 -30.40 -0.91 -4.09
C SER A 126 -31.72 -1.62 -3.76
N LEU A 127 -31.67 -2.67 -2.94
CA LEU A 127 -32.85 -3.36 -2.43
C LEU A 127 -33.70 -2.44 -1.54
N VAL A 128 -33.04 -1.68 -0.65
CA VAL A 128 -33.70 -0.68 0.19
C VAL A 128 -34.36 0.41 -0.66
N PHE A 129 -33.71 0.87 -1.73
CA PHE A 129 -34.31 1.86 -2.63
C PHE A 129 -35.44 1.31 -3.51
N ALA A 130 -35.41 0.02 -3.84
CA ALA A 130 -36.46 -0.64 -4.61
C ALA A 130 -37.71 -0.98 -3.79
N TYR A 131 -37.53 -1.43 -2.54
CA TYR A 131 -38.61 -2.02 -1.73
C TYR A 131 -38.82 -1.36 -0.37
N GLY A 132 -37.95 -0.44 0.04
CA GLY A 132 -38.01 0.21 1.35
C GLY A 132 -39.01 1.36 1.44
N GLN A 133 -39.72 1.69 0.35
CA GLN A 133 -40.74 2.75 0.35
C GLN A 133 -42.06 2.25 -0.28
N GLU A 134 -43.18 2.80 0.19
CA GLU A 134 -44.52 2.45 -0.32
C GLU A 134 -44.77 2.92 -1.75
N SER A 135 -43.99 3.88 -2.25
CA SER A 135 -43.99 4.32 -3.65
C SER A 135 -42.57 4.31 -4.23
N PRO A 136 -42.35 3.76 -5.44
CA PRO A 136 -41.03 3.71 -6.05
C PRO A 136 -40.61 5.12 -6.52
N GLN A 137 -39.83 5.83 -5.71
CA GLN A 137 -39.32 7.16 -6.03
C GLN A 137 -38.08 7.14 -6.94
N PHE A 138 -37.35 6.02 -6.97
CA PHE A 138 -36.10 5.88 -7.71
C PHE A 138 -36.36 5.32 -9.12
N TYR A 139 -36.09 6.14 -10.13
CA TYR A 139 -36.10 5.76 -11.54
C TYR A 139 -34.89 4.86 -11.87
N HIS A 140 -35.15 3.70 -12.48
CA HIS A 140 -34.17 2.67 -12.88
C HIS A 140 -33.17 2.25 -11.80
N THR A 141 -33.66 1.68 -10.70
CA THR A 141 -32.84 1.18 -9.58
C THR A 141 -31.74 0.19 -10.00
N GLY A 142 -31.96 -0.60 -11.07
CA GLY A 142 -30.94 -1.51 -11.60
C GLY A 142 -29.70 -0.80 -12.15
N ILE A 143 -29.87 0.38 -12.78
CA ILE A 143 -28.73 1.18 -13.27
C ILE A 143 -28.01 1.85 -12.09
N LEU A 144 -28.76 2.29 -11.09
CA LEU A 144 -28.19 2.85 -9.86
C LEU A 144 -27.33 1.82 -9.12
N TRP A 145 -27.73 0.55 -9.08
CA TRP A 145 -26.93 -0.56 -8.54
C TRP A 145 -25.58 -0.70 -9.25
N VAL A 146 -25.55 -0.63 -10.58
CA VAL A 146 -24.30 -0.68 -11.36
C VAL A 146 -23.39 0.49 -10.98
N ILE A 147 -23.95 1.70 -10.87
CA ILE A 147 -23.19 2.91 -10.51
C ILE A 147 -22.63 2.82 -9.09
N LEU A 148 -23.41 2.34 -8.11
CA LEU A 148 -22.95 2.12 -6.74
C LEU A 148 -21.80 1.10 -6.68
N THR A 149 -21.91 0.02 -7.46
CA THR A 149 -20.86 -1.00 -7.56
C THR A 149 -19.57 -0.43 -8.16
N LEU A 150 -19.67 0.29 -9.29
CA LEU A 150 -18.53 0.96 -9.92
C LEU A 150 -17.92 2.03 -9.02
N TYR A 151 -18.74 2.74 -8.26
CA TYR A 151 -18.26 3.70 -7.27
C TYR A 151 -17.46 3.04 -6.16
N GLY A 152 -17.92 1.92 -5.60
CA GLY A 152 -17.16 1.20 -4.58
C GLY A 152 -15.77 0.78 -5.07
N MET A 153 -15.69 0.28 -6.31
CA MET A 153 -14.41 -0.10 -6.93
C MET A 153 -13.47 1.09 -7.14
N THR A 154 -14.00 2.20 -7.67
CA THR A 154 -13.21 3.42 -7.95
C THR A 154 -12.82 4.16 -6.68
N ALA A 155 -13.68 4.19 -5.66
CA ALA A 155 -13.38 4.77 -4.36
C ALA A 155 -12.29 3.99 -3.63
N ALA A 156 -12.30 2.65 -3.74
CA ALA A 156 -11.22 1.81 -3.23
C ALA A 156 -9.88 2.14 -3.92
N LEU A 157 -9.86 2.17 -5.26
CA LEU A 157 -8.68 2.56 -6.04
C LEU A 157 -8.17 3.96 -5.69
N PHE A 158 -9.08 4.93 -5.52
CA PHE A 158 -8.73 6.27 -5.08
C PHE A 158 -8.09 6.28 -3.68
N SER A 159 -8.63 5.50 -2.74
CA SER A 159 -8.04 5.35 -1.41
C SER A 159 -6.62 4.81 -1.48
N PHE A 160 -6.36 3.80 -2.33
CA PHE A 160 -5.01 3.28 -2.58
C PHE A 160 -4.07 4.32 -3.20
N CYS A 161 -4.57 5.22 -4.05
CA CYS A 161 -3.75 6.32 -4.57
C CYS A 161 -3.34 7.29 -3.46
N VAL A 162 -4.24 7.57 -2.51
CA VAL A 162 -3.99 8.47 -1.39
C VAL A 162 -3.04 7.86 -0.36
N THR A 163 -3.10 6.54 -0.13
CA THR A 163 -2.17 5.85 0.79
C THR A 163 -0.72 5.88 0.30
N LEU A 164 -0.45 6.14 -0.99
CA LEU A 164 0.92 6.34 -1.48
C LEU A 164 1.62 7.54 -0.82
N PHE A 165 0.86 8.56 -0.41
CA PHE A 165 1.39 9.78 0.18
C PHE A 165 1.27 9.81 1.70
N ILE A 166 0.54 8.86 2.30
CA ILE A 166 0.21 8.85 3.72
C ILE A 166 0.81 7.61 4.39
N THR A 167 1.59 7.83 5.45
CA THR A 167 2.31 6.76 6.15
C THR A 167 1.47 5.96 7.14
N SER A 168 0.33 6.50 7.58
CA SER A 168 -0.58 5.89 8.56
C SER A 168 -1.91 5.49 7.91
N GLY A 169 -2.28 4.21 8.04
CA GLY A 169 -3.54 3.69 7.48
C GLY A 169 -4.80 4.34 8.06
N LEU A 170 -4.83 4.58 9.37
CA LEU A 170 -5.96 5.24 10.04
C LEU A 170 -6.12 6.70 9.56
N ALA A 171 -4.99 7.39 9.37
CA ALA A 171 -5.00 8.75 8.84
C ALA A 171 -5.45 8.78 7.37
N ALA A 172 -5.02 7.82 6.56
CA ALA A 172 -5.43 7.72 5.16
C ALA A 172 -6.94 7.49 5.02
N PHE A 173 -7.51 6.62 5.85
CA PHE A 173 -8.96 6.41 5.91
C PHE A 173 -9.69 7.71 6.25
N ALA A 174 -9.30 8.39 7.33
CA ALA A 174 -9.95 9.61 7.78
C ALA A 174 -9.86 10.74 6.74
N ILE A 175 -8.70 10.90 6.09
CA ILE A 175 -8.47 11.91 5.05
C ILE A 175 -9.31 11.62 3.82
N VAL A 176 -9.35 10.36 3.35
CA VAL A 176 -10.16 9.99 2.17
C VAL A 176 -11.64 10.17 2.47
N ALA A 177 -12.12 9.67 3.60
CA ALA A 177 -13.53 9.83 3.99
C ALA A 177 -13.91 11.31 4.14
N GLY A 178 -13.09 12.10 4.84
CA GLY A 178 -13.32 13.54 5.00
C GLY A 178 -13.29 14.29 3.68
N TYR A 179 -12.33 13.97 2.80
CA TYR A 179 -12.25 14.54 1.46
C TYR A 179 -13.52 14.26 0.65
N GLN A 180 -14.01 13.02 0.66
CA GLN A 180 -15.23 12.65 -0.05
C GLN A 180 -16.46 13.41 0.46
N VAL A 181 -16.59 13.57 1.79
CA VAL A 181 -17.68 14.35 2.39
C VAL A 181 -17.60 15.82 2.02
N ILE A 182 -16.41 16.42 2.04
CA ILE A 182 -16.22 17.83 1.66
C ILE A 182 -16.60 18.04 0.20
N ILE A 183 -16.14 17.18 -0.71
CA ILE A 183 -16.48 17.29 -2.14
C ILE A 183 -17.98 17.07 -2.37
N PHE A 184 -18.62 16.14 -1.66
CA PHE A 184 -20.07 15.96 -1.69
C PHE A 184 -20.83 17.25 -1.30
N LEU A 185 -20.42 17.90 -0.20
CA LEU A 185 -21.03 19.14 0.26
C LEU A 185 -20.82 20.28 -0.73
N LEU A 186 -19.59 20.45 -1.24
CA LEU A 186 -19.26 21.47 -2.23
C LEU A 186 -20.03 21.25 -3.54
N TYR A 187 -20.18 20.01 -3.99
CA TYR A 187 -20.94 19.67 -5.18
C TYR A 187 -22.43 19.98 -5.02
N THR A 188 -23.01 19.60 -3.87
CA THR A 188 -24.41 19.90 -3.55
C THR A 188 -24.64 21.41 -3.45
N ALA A 189 -23.74 22.14 -2.79
CA ALA A 189 -23.79 23.59 -2.70
C ALA A 189 -23.67 24.24 -4.09
N ALA A 190 -22.78 23.75 -4.95
CA ALA A 190 -22.65 24.24 -6.31
C ALA A 190 -23.94 24.06 -7.13
N TYR A 191 -24.61 22.89 -7.00
CA TYR A 191 -25.90 22.63 -7.62
C TYR A 191 -26.99 23.60 -7.13
N LEU A 192 -27.13 23.78 -5.82
CA LEU A 192 -28.09 24.71 -5.24
C LEU A 192 -27.81 26.16 -5.65
N LEU A 193 -26.55 26.58 -5.64
CA LEU A 193 -26.13 27.91 -6.07
C LEU A 193 -26.47 28.14 -7.54
N THR A 194 -26.16 27.19 -8.43
CA THR A 194 -26.46 27.37 -9.85
C THR A 194 -27.97 27.42 -10.10
N LEU A 195 -28.78 26.65 -9.38
CA LEU A 195 -30.25 26.76 -9.46
C LEU A 195 -30.81 28.06 -8.89
N THR A 196 -30.18 28.61 -7.85
CA THR A 196 -30.67 29.82 -7.17
C THR A 196 -30.32 31.08 -7.98
N PHE A 197 -29.12 31.12 -8.57
CA PHE A 197 -28.61 32.31 -9.25
C PHE A 197 -28.81 32.30 -10.76
N GLN A 198 -28.99 31.13 -11.39
CA GLN A 198 -29.35 31.06 -12.81
C GLN A 198 -30.87 30.93 -12.96
N LEU A 199 -31.53 32.09 -13.09
CA LEU A 199 -32.95 32.20 -13.47
C LEU A 199 -33.22 31.88 -14.96
N SER A 200 -32.33 31.16 -15.64
CA SER A 200 -32.26 31.13 -17.11
C SER A 200 -32.71 29.80 -17.73
N ALA A 201 -33.15 29.85 -18.98
CA ALA A 201 -33.61 28.69 -19.76
C ALA A 201 -32.54 27.59 -19.99
N ASN A 202 -31.28 27.84 -19.61
CA ASN A 202 -30.13 26.94 -19.84
C ASN A 202 -29.66 26.18 -18.59
N ASN A 203 -30.48 26.08 -17.54
CA ASN A 203 -30.09 25.47 -16.26
C ASN A 203 -29.56 24.02 -16.41
N SER A 204 -30.12 23.23 -17.33
CA SER A 204 -29.68 21.85 -17.58
C SER A 204 -28.24 21.76 -18.11
N GLN A 205 -27.83 22.68 -18.99
CA GLN A 205 -26.49 22.70 -19.57
C GLN A 205 -25.45 23.15 -18.54
N THR A 206 -25.75 24.19 -17.75
CA THR A 206 -24.86 24.68 -16.70
C THR A 206 -24.64 23.62 -15.61
N LEU A 207 -25.70 22.92 -15.18
CA LEU A 207 -25.59 21.82 -14.21
C LEU A 207 -24.75 20.66 -14.74
N THR A 208 -24.92 20.33 -16.02
CA THR A 208 -24.11 19.31 -16.70
C THR A 208 -22.63 19.70 -16.75
N ALA A 209 -22.33 20.96 -17.05
CA ALA A 209 -20.95 21.48 -17.06
C ALA A 209 -20.32 21.46 -15.65
N VAL A 210 -21.05 21.90 -14.63
CA VAL A 210 -20.62 21.84 -13.21
C VAL A 210 -20.28 20.41 -12.83
N HIS A 211 -21.11 19.45 -13.21
CA HIS A 211 -20.83 18.05 -12.96
C HIS A 211 -19.52 17.58 -13.60
N PHE A 212 -19.34 17.76 -14.91
CA PHE A 212 -18.14 17.23 -15.58
C PHE A 212 -16.86 17.90 -15.07
N ALA A 213 -16.93 19.17 -14.64
CA ALA A 213 -15.80 19.84 -14.01
C ALA A 213 -15.47 19.26 -12.62
N MET A 214 -16.48 19.07 -11.76
CA MET A 214 -16.29 18.59 -10.39
C MET A 214 -16.02 17.09 -10.30
N ALA A 215 -16.51 16.30 -11.27
CA ALA A 215 -16.27 14.86 -11.33
C ALA A 215 -14.77 14.52 -11.45
N LEU A 216 -13.94 15.44 -11.99
CA LEU A 216 -12.48 15.29 -12.08
C LEU A 216 -11.81 15.23 -10.72
N LEU A 217 -12.40 15.85 -9.70
CA LEU A 217 -11.81 15.88 -8.38
C LEU A 217 -12.07 14.59 -7.61
N SER A 218 -13.26 13.99 -7.77
CA SER A 218 -13.63 12.84 -6.96
C SER A 218 -14.75 11.96 -7.53
N PRO A 219 -14.68 10.62 -7.35
CA PRO A 219 -15.72 9.70 -7.80
C PRO A 219 -17.08 9.90 -7.14
N ILE A 220 -17.17 10.51 -5.95
CA ILE A 220 -18.46 10.75 -5.24
C ILE A 220 -19.43 11.58 -6.07
N VAL A 221 -18.92 12.53 -6.86
CA VAL A 221 -19.72 13.43 -7.70
C VAL A 221 -20.56 12.65 -8.73
N SER A 222 -20.03 11.53 -9.22
CA SER A 222 -20.72 10.65 -10.17
C SER A 222 -21.92 9.93 -9.56
N VAL A 223 -21.78 9.41 -8.33
CA VAL A 223 -22.89 8.78 -7.62
C VAL A 223 -23.96 9.78 -7.23
N VAL A 224 -23.56 10.97 -6.78
CA VAL A 224 -24.51 12.00 -6.35
C VAL A 224 -25.33 12.50 -7.54
N ARG A 225 -24.70 12.67 -8.72
CA ARG A 225 -25.44 12.96 -9.96
C ARG A 225 -26.42 11.83 -10.28
N ALA A 226 -26.00 10.58 -10.21
CA ALA A 226 -26.87 9.44 -10.50
C ALA A 226 -28.06 9.38 -9.52
N ALA A 227 -27.87 9.71 -8.25
CA ALA A 227 -28.94 9.81 -7.27
C ALA A 227 -29.92 10.95 -7.61
N PHE A 228 -29.42 12.13 -7.98
CA PHE A 228 -30.27 13.25 -8.42
C PHE A 228 -31.08 12.90 -9.67
N VAL A 229 -30.45 12.27 -10.67
CA VAL A 229 -31.16 11.79 -11.87
C VAL A 229 -32.19 10.72 -11.49
N SER A 230 -31.87 9.78 -10.61
CA SER A 230 -32.80 8.70 -10.24
C SER A 230 -34.07 9.21 -9.59
N VAL A 231 -34.02 10.21 -8.71
CA VAL A 231 -35.23 10.79 -8.11
C VAL A 231 -35.81 11.97 -8.91
N ASN A 232 -35.29 12.21 -10.13
CA ASN A 232 -35.57 13.40 -10.93
C ASN A 232 -35.45 14.72 -10.14
N LEU A 233 -34.47 14.79 -9.22
CA LEU A 233 -34.18 16.01 -8.49
C LEU A 233 -33.73 17.08 -9.48
N PHE A 234 -34.26 18.29 -9.33
CA PHE A 234 -33.95 19.43 -10.19
C PHE A 234 -34.39 19.28 -11.65
N ASN A 235 -35.40 18.45 -11.92
CA ASN A 235 -35.99 18.25 -13.27
C ASN A 235 -34.96 17.78 -14.31
N LEU A 236 -33.95 17.02 -13.89
CA LEU A 236 -32.87 16.54 -14.77
C LEU A 236 -33.35 15.55 -15.86
N LEU A 237 -34.55 14.97 -15.73
CA LEU A 237 -35.15 14.13 -16.78
C LEU A 237 -35.99 14.92 -17.79
N CYS A 238 -36.25 16.20 -17.56
CA CYS A 238 -37.13 17.01 -18.39
C CYS A 238 -36.36 17.73 -19.51
N ASP A 239 -37.02 18.00 -20.63
CA ASP A 239 -36.44 18.62 -21.83
C ASP A 239 -36.39 20.16 -21.80
N GLY A 240 -36.64 20.75 -20.62
CA GLY A 240 -36.75 22.21 -20.44
C GLY A 240 -38.12 22.79 -20.81
N THR A 241 -39.00 22.03 -21.49
CA THR A 241 -40.38 22.42 -21.79
C THR A 241 -41.42 21.82 -20.83
N GLY A 242 -40.95 21.08 -19.83
CA GLY A 242 -41.78 20.41 -18.82
C GLY A 242 -42.15 18.96 -19.18
N ASN A 243 -41.76 18.48 -20.36
CA ASN A 243 -41.97 17.10 -20.77
C ASN A 243 -40.77 16.21 -20.40
N TYR A 244 -41.04 14.93 -20.14
CA TYR A 244 -39.99 13.93 -19.95
C TYR A 244 -39.25 13.68 -21.26
N THR A 245 -37.92 13.74 -21.20
CA THR A 245 -37.06 13.42 -22.35
C THR A 245 -37.22 11.96 -22.76
N THR A 246 -37.48 11.71 -24.05
CA THR A 246 -37.56 10.37 -24.63
C THR A 246 -36.19 9.70 -24.81
N SER A 247 -35.09 10.41 -24.52
CA SER A 247 -33.73 9.87 -24.60
C SER A 247 -33.56 8.64 -23.70
N PRO A 248 -32.86 7.60 -24.16
CA PRO A 248 -32.58 6.41 -23.37
C PRO A 248 -31.96 6.73 -21.99
N PRO A 249 -32.20 5.91 -20.95
CA PRO A 249 -31.64 6.15 -19.62
C PRO A 249 -30.10 6.13 -19.59
N GLY A 250 -29.47 5.41 -20.53
CA GLY A 250 -28.02 5.36 -20.71
C GLY A 250 -27.39 6.57 -21.41
N ASP A 251 -28.15 7.63 -21.69
CA ASP A 251 -27.62 8.85 -22.29
C ASP A 251 -26.55 9.50 -21.39
N VAL A 252 -25.54 10.13 -22.01
CA VAL A 252 -24.38 10.75 -21.35
C VAL A 252 -24.81 11.89 -20.41
N LEU A 253 -25.93 12.54 -20.74
CA LEU A 253 -26.53 13.59 -19.90
C LEU A 253 -27.27 13.03 -18.67
N LYS A 254 -27.61 11.73 -18.66
CA LYS A 254 -28.32 11.02 -17.59
C LYS A 254 -27.36 10.09 -16.83
N PHE A 255 -27.60 8.77 -16.86
CA PHE A 255 -26.78 7.78 -16.16
C PHE A 255 -25.50 7.40 -16.91
N GLY A 256 -25.46 7.59 -18.24
CA GLY A 256 -24.28 7.25 -19.06
C GLY A 256 -23.04 8.05 -18.67
N GLY A 257 -23.22 9.34 -18.34
CA GLY A 257 -22.14 10.22 -17.89
C GLY A 257 -21.42 9.67 -16.66
N PRO A 258 -22.12 9.50 -15.51
CA PRO A 258 -21.57 8.87 -14.31
C PRO A 258 -20.89 7.52 -14.54
N ILE A 259 -21.48 6.64 -15.37
CA ILE A 259 -20.91 5.31 -15.65
C ILE A 259 -19.56 5.42 -16.36
N VAL A 260 -19.53 6.15 -17.49
CA VAL A 260 -18.29 6.34 -18.27
C VAL A 260 -17.23 7.02 -17.41
N TYR A 261 -17.65 8.01 -16.61
CA TYR A 261 -16.76 8.75 -15.75
C TYR A 261 -16.09 7.86 -14.70
N LEU A 262 -16.86 7.02 -14.01
CA LEU A 262 -16.33 6.07 -13.03
C LEU A 262 -15.39 5.06 -13.68
N ILE A 263 -15.72 4.52 -14.86
CA ILE A 263 -14.85 3.58 -15.59
C ILE A 263 -13.51 4.24 -15.94
N VAL A 264 -13.54 5.43 -16.55
CA VAL A 264 -12.32 6.15 -16.93
C VAL A 264 -11.49 6.52 -15.70
N TYR A 265 -12.14 7.01 -14.64
CA TYR A 265 -11.45 7.37 -13.39
C TYR A 265 -10.78 6.15 -12.76
N GLY A 266 -11.47 5.00 -12.72
CA GLY A 266 -10.92 3.73 -12.25
C GLY A 266 -9.70 3.28 -13.04
N ILE A 267 -9.78 3.33 -14.38
CA ILE A 267 -8.65 2.98 -15.25
C ILE A 267 -7.45 3.91 -15.00
N LEU A 268 -7.68 5.21 -14.85
CA LEU A 268 -6.62 6.19 -14.58
C LEU A 268 -5.96 5.96 -13.22
N CYS A 269 -6.74 5.74 -12.15
CA CYS A 269 -6.21 5.40 -10.84
C CYS A 269 -5.42 4.09 -10.87
N PHE A 270 -5.95 3.05 -11.52
CA PHE A 270 -5.28 1.77 -11.64
C PHE A 270 -3.97 1.87 -12.44
N ALA A 271 -3.97 2.60 -13.55
CA ALA A 271 -2.77 2.86 -14.34
C ALA A 271 -1.72 3.67 -13.57
N LEU A 272 -2.14 4.65 -12.77
CA LEU A 272 -1.26 5.42 -11.88
C LEU A 272 -0.58 4.51 -10.86
N LEU A 273 -1.35 3.63 -10.21
CA LEU A 273 -0.86 2.68 -9.21
C LEU A 273 0.18 1.72 -9.81
N ILE A 274 -0.14 1.10 -10.96
CA ILE A 274 0.82 0.24 -11.68
C ILE A 274 2.04 1.03 -12.14
N GLY A 275 1.86 2.26 -12.63
CA GLY A 275 2.96 3.11 -13.09
C GLY A 275 3.94 3.48 -11.98
N ILE A 276 3.43 3.70 -10.76
CA ILE A 276 4.25 4.01 -9.60
C ILE A 276 4.99 2.75 -9.12
N ASP A 277 4.30 1.61 -9.01
CA ASP A 277 4.89 0.34 -8.58
C ASP A 277 5.94 -0.20 -9.56
N SER A 278 5.73 0.00 -10.86
CA SER A 278 6.70 -0.37 -11.91
C SER A 278 7.92 0.56 -11.97
N GLY A 279 7.98 1.61 -11.15
CA GLY A 279 9.08 2.58 -11.15
C GLY A 279 9.13 3.47 -12.39
N PHE A 280 8.05 3.54 -13.19
CA PHE A 280 7.98 4.34 -14.41
C PHE A 280 8.10 5.84 -14.10
N PHE A 281 7.42 6.32 -13.06
CA PHE A 281 7.37 7.73 -12.68
C PHE A 281 8.58 8.24 -11.88
N THR A 282 9.41 7.36 -11.32
CA THR A 282 10.59 7.74 -10.50
C THR A 282 11.88 7.89 -11.31
N THR A 283 11.83 7.80 -12.65
CA THR A 283 12.99 8.06 -13.51
C THR A 283 12.84 9.37 -14.30
N PRO A 284 13.53 10.45 -13.94
CA PRO A 284 13.66 11.61 -14.83
C PRO A 284 14.59 11.23 -15.99
N LYS A 285 14.02 10.59 -17.03
CA LYS A 285 14.72 10.27 -18.28
C LYS A 285 15.13 11.55 -19.04
N LEU A 286 14.32 12.60 -18.95
CA LEU A 286 14.55 13.87 -19.66
C LEU A 286 15.73 14.68 -19.08
N LEU A 287 15.88 14.69 -17.75
CA LEU A 287 16.96 15.42 -17.08
C LEU A 287 18.33 14.72 -17.27
N ASN A 288 18.35 13.39 -17.44
CA ASN A 288 19.57 12.61 -17.65
C ASN A 288 20.11 12.70 -19.09
N LEU A 289 19.26 12.97 -20.09
CA LEU A 289 19.71 13.20 -21.46
C LEU A 289 20.45 14.54 -21.59
N LEU A 290 19.98 15.57 -20.88
CA LEU A 290 20.68 16.87 -20.80
C LEU A 290 22.00 16.75 -20.01
N ARG A 291 22.04 15.94 -18.94
CA ARG A 291 23.26 15.72 -18.14
C ARG A 291 24.34 14.90 -18.86
N ARG A 292 23.96 14.07 -19.85
CA ARG A 292 24.91 13.29 -20.67
C ARG A 292 25.74 14.14 -21.64
N ARG A 293 25.27 15.33 -22.04
CA ARG A 293 26.04 16.25 -22.90
C ARG A 293 27.13 17.03 -22.16
N ILE A 294 27.11 17.06 -20.82
CA ILE A 294 28.00 17.92 -20.01
C ILE A 294 29.18 17.13 -19.38
N ARG A 295 29.26 15.80 -19.54
CA ARG A 295 30.36 14.96 -19.01
C ARG A 295 31.09 14.13 -20.05
N PHE A 296 31.36 14.71 -21.22
CA PHE A 296 32.54 14.34 -22.02
C PHE A 296 33.66 15.34 -21.72
N GLY A 297 34.11 15.35 -20.46
CA GLY A 297 35.35 15.95 -20.03
C GLY A 297 36.23 14.81 -19.55
N THR A 298 37.31 14.57 -20.27
CA THR A 298 38.36 13.60 -19.99
C THR A 298 38.82 13.69 -18.53
N ALA A 299 38.39 12.75 -17.69
CA ALA A 299 38.99 12.49 -16.39
C ALA A 299 39.21 10.98 -16.30
N THR A 300 40.47 10.58 -16.46
CA THR A 300 40.97 9.25 -16.13
C THR A 300 40.62 8.92 -14.67
N PRO A 301 40.03 7.75 -14.38
CA PRO A 301 39.75 7.36 -13.00
C PRO A 301 41.08 7.18 -12.25
N PRO A 302 41.16 7.55 -10.96
CA PRO A 302 42.34 7.28 -10.15
C PRO A 302 42.50 5.77 -10.00
N GLU A 303 43.68 5.29 -10.41
CA GLU A 303 44.15 3.92 -10.30
C GLU A 303 44.22 3.55 -8.81
N ARG A 304 43.15 2.95 -8.29
CA ARG A 304 43.21 2.16 -7.07
C ARG A 304 43.62 0.77 -7.49
N GLU A 305 44.68 0.25 -6.87
CA GLU A 305 45.16 -1.13 -7.01
C GLU A 305 43.99 -2.10 -6.84
N THR A 306 43.38 -2.46 -7.96
CA THR A 306 42.35 -3.47 -8.01
C THR A 306 43.12 -4.77 -8.04
N GLY A 307 43.09 -5.52 -6.94
CA GLY A 307 43.87 -6.74 -6.79
C GLY A 307 43.71 -7.65 -8.02
N ALA A 308 44.82 -8.26 -8.45
CA ALA A 308 44.83 -9.13 -9.63
C ALA A 308 43.83 -10.29 -9.51
N ASP A 309 43.53 -10.70 -8.28
CA ASP A 309 42.50 -11.67 -7.90
C ASP A 309 41.09 -11.22 -8.28
N VAL A 310 40.73 -9.96 -8.04
CA VAL A 310 39.41 -9.39 -8.38
C VAL A 310 39.18 -9.39 -9.89
N LEU A 311 40.21 -9.04 -10.67
CA LEU A 311 40.11 -9.00 -12.13
C LEU A 311 40.03 -10.41 -12.74
N VAL A 312 40.74 -11.38 -12.15
CA VAL A 312 40.67 -12.79 -12.53
C VAL A 312 39.27 -13.35 -12.25
N GLU A 313 38.72 -13.06 -11.07
CA GLU A 313 37.38 -13.50 -10.69
C GLU A 313 36.31 -12.87 -11.59
N ALA A 314 36.38 -11.57 -11.86
CA ALA A 314 35.45 -10.89 -12.77
C ALA A 314 35.47 -11.48 -14.20
N LYS A 315 36.64 -11.93 -14.67
CA LYS A 315 36.76 -12.66 -15.95
C LYS A 315 36.20 -14.08 -15.87
N ARG A 316 36.47 -14.80 -14.77
CA ARG A 316 35.94 -16.15 -14.53
C ARG A 316 34.41 -16.16 -14.54
N VAL A 317 33.78 -15.23 -13.84
CA VAL A 317 32.31 -15.16 -13.68
C VAL A 317 31.58 -14.86 -14.99
N ARG A 318 32.21 -14.10 -15.89
CA ARG A 318 31.65 -13.86 -17.24
C ARG A 318 31.61 -15.13 -18.09
N ALA A 319 32.51 -16.08 -17.84
CA ALA A 319 32.62 -17.35 -18.56
C ALA A 319 32.03 -18.55 -17.79
N SER A 320 31.75 -18.40 -16.49
CA SER A 320 31.25 -19.50 -15.65
C SER A 320 29.74 -19.71 -15.82
N ASN A 321 29.28 -20.92 -15.49
CA ASN A 321 27.87 -21.30 -15.43
C ASN A 321 27.42 -21.50 -13.98
N ASP A 322 27.90 -20.65 -13.07
CA ASP A 322 27.56 -20.71 -11.65
C ASP A 322 26.05 -20.44 -11.43
N ALA A 323 25.46 -21.04 -10.38
CA ALA A 323 24.03 -20.92 -10.06
C ALA A 323 23.60 -19.45 -9.83
N LEU A 324 24.42 -18.68 -9.13
CA LEU A 324 24.28 -17.23 -8.99
C LEU A 324 25.46 -16.52 -9.65
N ARG A 325 25.19 -15.64 -10.61
CA ARG A 325 26.21 -14.77 -11.22
C ARG A 325 25.84 -13.30 -11.05
N VAL A 326 26.73 -12.56 -10.40
CA VAL A 326 26.66 -11.11 -10.21
C VAL A 326 27.75 -10.50 -11.08
N ILE A 327 27.38 -9.65 -12.04
CA ILE A 327 28.33 -9.06 -13.00
C ILE A 327 28.17 -7.53 -12.96
N GLY A 328 29.23 -6.84 -12.54
CA GLY A 328 29.39 -5.37 -12.52
C GLY A 328 28.40 -4.59 -11.65
N LEU A 329 28.01 -5.16 -10.52
CA LEU A 329 27.02 -4.55 -9.65
C LEU A 329 27.54 -3.21 -9.09
N SER A 330 26.83 -2.11 -9.38
CA SER A 330 27.16 -0.76 -8.89
C SER A 330 25.95 -0.08 -8.29
N LYS A 331 26.13 0.66 -7.18
CA LYS A 331 25.09 1.46 -6.55
C LYS A 331 25.62 2.79 -6.02
N HIS A 332 24.92 3.84 -6.41
CA HIS A 332 25.12 5.20 -5.92
C HIS A 332 23.88 5.66 -5.17
N PHE A 333 24.04 6.12 -3.93
CA PHE A 333 22.97 6.79 -3.21
C PHE A 333 22.98 8.28 -3.57
N ALA A 334 21.81 8.87 -3.80
CA ALA A 334 21.69 10.28 -4.20
C ALA A 334 22.34 11.27 -3.21
N SER A 335 22.48 10.86 -1.94
CA SER A 335 23.10 11.64 -0.86
C SER A 335 24.62 11.46 -0.74
N MET A 336 25.25 10.60 -1.54
CA MET A 336 26.67 10.27 -1.42
C MET A 336 27.42 10.56 -2.71
N THR A 337 28.57 11.23 -2.58
CA THR A 337 29.49 11.53 -3.70
C THR A 337 30.25 10.28 -4.17
N ILE A 338 30.44 9.30 -3.28
CA ILE A 338 31.18 8.06 -3.52
C ILE A 338 30.17 6.92 -3.77
N PRO A 339 30.40 6.02 -4.75
CA PRO A 339 29.61 4.79 -4.89
C PRO A 339 29.63 3.97 -3.60
N ALA A 340 28.46 3.44 -3.21
CA ALA A 340 28.37 2.50 -2.08
C ALA A 340 28.73 1.07 -2.49
N VAL A 341 28.59 0.75 -3.77
CA VAL A 341 29.08 -0.48 -4.41
C VAL A 341 29.55 -0.09 -5.81
N ASP A 342 30.72 -0.57 -6.23
CA ASP A 342 31.34 -0.19 -7.50
C ASP A 342 31.91 -1.43 -8.21
N ASP A 343 31.34 -1.77 -9.38
CA ASP A 343 31.75 -2.83 -10.30
C ASP A 343 32.02 -4.21 -9.66
N VAL A 344 31.15 -4.63 -8.74
CA VAL A 344 31.33 -5.91 -8.03
C VAL A 344 30.87 -7.08 -8.90
N SER A 345 31.78 -8.02 -9.19
CA SER A 345 31.51 -9.24 -9.96
C SER A 345 31.95 -10.49 -9.21
N PHE A 346 31.04 -11.44 -8.98
CA PHE A 346 31.34 -12.74 -8.35
C PHE A 346 30.30 -13.81 -8.75
N GLY A 347 30.68 -15.08 -8.66
CA GLY A 347 29.83 -16.22 -8.99
C GLY A 347 29.79 -17.23 -7.86
N VAL A 348 28.62 -17.81 -7.59
CA VAL A 348 28.40 -18.83 -6.54
C VAL A 348 27.79 -20.06 -7.19
N ASN A 349 28.53 -21.17 -7.19
CA ASN A 349 28.13 -22.41 -7.86
C ASN A 349 27.34 -23.35 -6.93
N ALA A 350 27.92 -23.70 -5.78
CA ALA A 350 27.28 -24.59 -4.79
C ALA A 350 27.84 -24.46 -3.36
N GLU A 351 28.68 -23.46 -3.09
CA GLU A 351 29.36 -23.28 -1.81
C GLU A 351 28.83 -22.06 -1.03
N ARG A 352 29.06 -22.06 0.28
CA ARG A 352 28.65 -20.95 1.16
C ARG A 352 29.63 -19.80 1.01
N MET A 353 29.23 -18.74 0.31
CA MET A 353 30.00 -17.50 0.22
C MET A 353 29.61 -16.53 1.34
N ALA A 354 30.59 -16.03 2.08
CA ALA A 354 30.40 -14.99 3.09
C ALA A 354 31.03 -13.67 2.63
N LEU A 355 30.28 -12.58 2.72
CA LEU A 355 30.79 -11.23 2.46
C LEU A 355 31.43 -10.68 3.75
N LEU A 356 32.76 -10.57 3.78
CA LEU A 356 33.52 -10.00 4.90
C LEU A 356 34.12 -8.64 4.54
N GLY A 357 34.30 -7.78 5.55
CA GLY A 357 34.97 -6.49 5.40
C GLY A 357 34.62 -5.49 6.51
N PRO A 358 35.21 -4.29 6.50
CA PRO A 358 34.96 -3.25 7.50
C PRO A 358 33.53 -2.70 7.44
N ASN A 359 33.05 -2.14 8.56
CA ASN A 359 31.74 -1.48 8.62
C ASN A 359 31.67 -0.34 7.61
N GLY A 360 30.59 -0.27 6.81
CA GLY A 360 30.44 0.73 5.75
C GLY A 360 30.95 0.32 4.36
N ALA A 361 31.59 -0.86 4.20
CA ALA A 361 32.10 -1.34 2.91
C ALA A 361 31.04 -1.81 1.89
N GLY A 362 29.74 -1.60 2.15
CA GLY A 362 28.68 -1.96 1.19
C GLY A 362 28.15 -3.40 1.24
N LYS A 363 28.60 -4.28 2.16
CA LYS A 363 28.14 -5.69 2.26
C LYS A 363 26.62 -5.88 2.28
N THR A 364 25.95 -5.23 3.21
CA THR A 364 24.48 -5.27 3.34
C THR A 364 23.81 -4.66 2.11
N THR A 365 24.45 -3.68 1.48
CA THR A 365 23.98 -3.04 0.25
C THR A 365 24.03 -4.02 -0.93
N THR A 366 25.14 -4.75 -1.10
CA THR A 366 25.32 -5.82 -2.09
C THR A 366 24.32 -6.94 -1.89
N PHE A 367 24.18 -7.45 -0.66
CA PHE A 367 23.22 -8.52 -0.34
C PHE A 367 21.77 -8.12 -0.67
N ASN A 368 21.36 -6.90 -0.29
CA ASN A 368 20.01 -6.41 -0.58
C ASN A 368 19.74 -6.26 -2.07
N MET A 369 20.74 -5.89 -2.87
CA MET A 369 20.59 -5.77 -4.32
C MET A 369 20.37 -7.13 -4.98
N ILE A 370 21.05 -8.17 -4.50
CA ILE A 370 20.92 -9.54 -5.00
C ILE A 370 19.55 -10.12 -4.63
N VAL A 371 19.17 -10.04 -3.35
CA VAL A 371 17.94 -10.67 -2.84
C VAL A 371 16.67 -9.97 -3.33
N ARG A 372 16.68 -8.64 -3.47
CA ARG A 372 15.48 -7.87 -3.84
C ARG A 372 15.31 -7.68 -5.34
N GLY A 373 16.30 -8.06 -6.15
CA GLY A 373 16.28 -7.80 -7.59
C GLY A 373 16.09 -6.32 -7.95
N SER A 374 16.44 -5.39 -7.04
CA SER A 374 16.25 -3.96 -7.28
C SER A 374 17.33 -3.46 -8.23
N ILE A 375 17.14 -3.72 -9.53
CA ILE A 375 18.05 -3.31 -10.61
C ILE A 375 17.95 -1.79 -10.74
N PHE A 376 18.91 -1.08 -10.16
CA PHE A 376 19.10 0.35 -10.42
C PHE A 376 20.46 0.55 -11.10
N ARG A 377 20.37 0.84 -12.41
CA ARG A 377 21.43 1.16 -13.37
C ARG A 377 22.46 0.06 -13.63
N GLY A 378 22.36 -0.50 -14.85
CA GLY A 378 23.52 -0.82 -15.66
C GLY A 378 24.02 -2.26 -15.63
N THR A 379 23.47 -3.17 -14.83
CA THR A 379 24.07 -4.50 -14.72
C THR A 379 23.13 -5.69 -14.59
N GLY A 380 23.58 -6.79 -15.20
CA GLY A 380 22.87 -8.05 -15.32
C GLY A 380 23.17 -8.93 -14.12
N ILE A 381 22.14 -9.21 -13.32
CA ILE A 381 22.13 -10.32 -12.37
C ILE A 381 21.53 -11.49 -13.14
N ILE A 382 22.31 -12.55 -13.38
CA ILE A 382 21.80 -13.77 -14.01
C ILE A 382 21.62 -14.80 -12.89
N LEU A 383 20.37 -14.90 -12.44
CA LEU A 383 19.91 -15.97 -11.55
C LEU A 383 19.46 -17.14 -12.42
N ARG A 384 20.12 -18.29 -12.30
CA ARG A 384 19.58 -19.57 -12.76
C ARG A 384 18.98 -20.26 -11.54
N LEU A 385 17.65 -20.34 -11.50
CA LEU A 385 16.93 -21.27 -10.63
C LEU A 385 16.87 -22.64 -11.28
#